data_AF-A0A0B7AME6-F1
#
_entry.id   AF-A0A0B7AME6-F1
#
_cell.length_a   1.000
_cell.length_b   1.000
_cell.length_c   1.000
_cell.angle_alpha   90.00
_cell.angle_beta   90.00
_cell.angle_gamma   90.00
#
_symmetry.space_group_name_H-M   'P 1'
#
loop_
_entity.id
_entity.type
_entity.pdbx_description
1 polymer ?
#
loop_
_entity_poly.entity_id
_entity_poly.type
_entity_poly.pdbx_seq_one_letter_code
_entity_poly.pdbx_strand_id
1 'polypeptide(L)' 'MEAFASYCLTEPGSGSDAASLTTSAKKDGKDYVLNGAKAFISGCGMADVYVVMCRTEEQGAKGVSCILVEKGSHGLSF' A
#
# COMPACT_ATOMS: atom_id res chain seq x y z
N MET A 1 -9.68 -19.64 -11.48
CA MET A 1 -10.45 -18.50 -10.94
C MET A 1 -9.59 -17.28 -11.20
N GLU A 2 -10.14 -16.24 -11.82
CA GLU A 2 -9.41 -15.00 -12.07
C GLU A 2 -9.47 -14.10 -10.82
N ALA A 3 -8.41 -13.34 -10.56
CA ALA A 3 -8.34 -12.37 -9.46
C ALA A 3 -7.99 -11.00 -10.02
N PHE A 4 -8.63 -9.96 -9.50
CA PHE A 4 -8.35 -8.58 -9.89
C PHE A 4 -7.39 -7.94 -8.88
N ALA A 5 -6.45 -7.14 -9.40
CA ALA A 5 -5.47 -6.44 -8.57
C ALA A 5 -5.55 -4.93 -8.74
N SER A 6 -5.30 -4.20 -7.65
CA SER A 6 -5.16 -2.75 -7.66
C SER A 6 -3.74 -2.34 -7.27
N TYR A 7 -3.14 -1.44 -8.05
CA TYR A 7 -1.82 -0.88 -7.77
C TYR A 7 -1.93 0.34 -6.85
N CYS A 8 -1.30 0.28 -5.67
CA CYS A 8 -1.50 1.22 -4.58
C CYS A 8 -0.22 2.01 -4.28
N LEU A 9 0.05 3.03 -5.09
CA LEU A 9 1.21 3.93 -4.95
C LEU A 9 0.83 5.32 -4.43
N THR A 10 0.00 6.03 -5.20
CA THR A 10 -0.37 7.43 -4.96
C THR A 10 -1.03 7.63 -3.61
N GLU A 11 -0.67 8.73 -2.94
CA GLU A 11 -1.26 9.17 -1.67
C GLU A 11 -1.83 10.59 -1.82
N PRO A 12 -2.69 11.06 -0.91
CA PRO A 12 -3.20 12.43 -0.96
C PRO A 12 -2.10 13.50 -1.04
N GLY A 13 -0.95 13.25 -0.40
CA GLY A 13 0.21 14.14 -0.38
C GLY A 13 1.32 13.82 -1.38
N SER A 14 1.26 12.68 -2.10
CA SER A 14 2.35 12.22 -2.97
C SER A 14 1.82 11.57 -4.25
N GLY A 15 1.82 12.34 -5.34
CA GLY A 15 1.48 11.91 -6.70
C GLY A 15 2.73 11.74 -7.56
N SER A 16 3.13 12.81 -8.25
CA SER A 16 4.33 12.83 -9.10
C SER A 16 5.62 12.58 -8.30
N ASP A 17 5.69 13.10 -7.07
CA ASP A 17 6.77 12.78 -6.14
C ASP A 17 6.46 11.48 -5.38
N ALA A 18 6.46 10.36 -6.09
CA ALA A 18 6.06 9.07 -5.53
C ALA A 18 6.98 8.57 -4.41
N ALA A 19 8.25 8.98 -4.41
CA ALA A 19 9.24 8.51 -3.44
C ALA A 19 9.05 9.14 -2.04
N SER A 20 8.26 10.21 -1.92
CA SER A 20 7.91 10.85 -0.64
C SER A 20 6.68 10.25 0.04
N LEU A 21 6.17 9.11 -0.45
CA LEU A 21 5.06 8.38 0.19
C LEU A 21 5.31 8.15 1.68
N THR A 22 4.22 8.19 2.44
CA THR A 22 4.19 8.17 3.90
C THR A 22 3.53 6.94 4.49
N THR A 23 2.78 6.16 3.69
CA THR A 23 2.25 4.86 4.14
C THR A 23 3.40 4.01 4.65
N SER A 24 3.34 3.64 5.93
CA SER A 24 4.39 2.88 6.61
C SER A 24 3.99 1.42 6.75
N ALA A 25 4.99 0.53 6.80
CA ALA A 25 4.82 -0.86 7.15
C ALA A 25 5.87 -1.25 8.19
N LYS A 26 5.43 -1.50 9.42
CA LYS A 26 6.33 -1.91 10.52
C LYS A 26 6.24 -3.41 10.72
N LYS A 27 7.39 -4.07 10.79
CA LYS A 27 7.46 -5.51 11.07
C LYS A 27 7.03 -5.77 12.53
N ASP A 28 6.06 -6.65 12.72
CA ASP A 28 5.59 -7.12 14.02
C ASP A 28 5.61 -8.65 14.04
N GLY A 29 6.69 -9.21 14.60
CA GLY A 29 6.96 -10.64 14.55
C GLY A 29 7.09 -11.16 13.11
N LYS A 30 6.07 -11.92 12.67
CA LYS A 30 5.98 -12.51 11.33
C LYS A 30 5.14 -11.67 10.35
N ASP A 31 4.44 -10.66 10.85
CA ASP A 31 3.48 -9.86 10.10
C ASP A 31 4.04 -8.44 9.88
N TYR A 32 3.39 -7.68 8.99
CA TYR A 32 3.62 -6.25 8.82
C TYR A 32 2.35 -5.48 9.17
N VAL A 33 2.48 -4.47 10.02
CA VAL A 33 1.40 -3.53 10.36
C VAL A 33 1.53 -2.31 9.47
N LEU A 34 0.58 -2.16 8.54
CA LEU A 34 0.52 -1.03 7.62
C LEU A 34 -0.31 0.11 8.20
N ASN A 35 0.16 1.35 8.02
CA ASN A 35 -0.57 2.56 8.39
C ASN A 35 -0.37 3.64 7.34
N GLY A 36 -1.45 4.13 6.74
CA GLY A 36 -1.44 5.17 5.73
C GLY A 36 -2.75 5.24 4.95
N ALA A 37 -2.77 6.10 3.94
CA ALA A 37 -3.90 6.25 3.03
C ALA A 37 -3.40 6.35 1.59
N LYS A 38 -4.12 5.71 0.67
CA LYS A 38 -3.86 5.74 -0.77
C LYS A 38 -4.97 6.49 -1.48
N ALA A 39 -4.65 7.11 -2.61
CA ALA A 39 -5.56 7.95 -3.37
C ALA A 39 -5.56 7.55 -4.85
N PHE A 40 -6.72 7.68 -5.50
CA PHE A 40 -6.90 7.45 -6.94
C PHE A 40 -6.59 6.01 -7.40
N ILE A 41 -6.88 5.03 -6.54
CA ILE A 41 -6.60 3.62 -6.81
C ILE A 41 -7.66 3.06 -7.77
N SER A 42 -7.25 2.77 -9.00
CA SER A 42 -8.13 2.16 -10.00
C SER A 42 -8.50 0.73 -9.59
N GLY A 43 -9.80 0.40 -9.69
CA GLY A 43 -10.33 -0.91 -9.28
C GLY A 43 -10.51 -1.08 -7.76
N CYS A 44 -10.26 -0.05 -6.96
CA CYS A 44 -10.45 -0.09 -5.52
C CYS A 44 -11.89 -0.50 -5.16
N GLY A 45 -12.04 -1.32 -4.12
CA GLY A 45 -13.30 -1.94 -3.71
C GLY A 45 -13.69 -3.19 -4.52
N MET A 46 -13.28 -3.30 -5.79
CA MET A 46 -13.52 -4.51 -6.61
C MET A 46 -12.34 -5.48 -6.58
N ALA A 47 -11.10 -5.00 -6.51
CA ALA A 47 -9.90 -5.84 -6.50
C ALA A 47 -9.86 -6.81 -5.31
N ASP A 48 -9.37 -8.02 -5.57
CA ASP A 48 -9.18 -9.08 -4.57
C ASP A 48 -7.86 -8.92 -3.82
N VAL A 49 -6.86 -8.30 -4.46
CA VAL A 49 -5.54 -8.03 -3.90
C VAL A 49 -5.06 -6.62 -4.23
N TYR A 50 -4.35 -6.03 -3.28
CA TYR A 50 -3.81 -4.68 -3.35
C TYR A 50 -2.29 -4.75 -3.31
N VAL A 51 -1.64 -4.24 -4.36
CA VAL A 51 -0.17 -4.14 -4.46
C VAL A 51 0.25 -2.83 -3.82
N VAL A 52 0.55 -2.85 -2.52
CA VAL A 52 0.78 -1.64 -1.70
C VAL A 52 2.25 -1.27 -1.64
N MET A 53 2.55 -0.08 -2.15
CA MET A 53 3.85 0.57 -1.96
C MET A 53 3.87 1.30 -0.63
N CYS A 54 4.75 0.87 0.27
CA CYS A 54 4.83 1.34 1.65
C CYS A 54 6.29 1.44 2.11
N ARG A 55 6.54 2.29 3.10
CA ARG A 55 7.87 2.52 3.65
C ARG A 55 8.14 1.56 4.79
N THR A 56 9.19 0.73 4.64
CA THR A 56 9.68 -0.18 5.69
C THR A 56 10.98 0.29 6.32
N GLU A 57 11.74 1.13 5.61
CA GLU A 57 13.07 1.60 6.00
C GLU A 57 13.17 3.14 5.91
N GLU A 58 14.37 3.67 5.66
CA GLU A 58 14.67 5.10 5.59
C GLU A 58 13.90 5.87 4.50
N GLN A 59 14.05 7.20 4.50
CA GLN A 59 13.42 8.08 3.51
C GLN A 59 13.94 7.85 2.08
N GLY A 60 13.15 8.30 1.10
CA GLY A 60 13.45 8.18 -0.32
C GLY A 60 13.07 6.80 -0.90
N ALA A 61 13.38 6.62 -2.17
CA ALA A 61 12.92 5.48 -2.96
C ALA A 61 13.45 4.12 -2.45
N LYS A 62 14.68 4.10 -1.89
CA LYS A 62 15.32 2.86 -1.41
C LYS A 62 14.63 2.24 -0.20
N GLY A 63 13.90 3.02 0.59
CA GLY A 63 13.18 2.51 1.76
C GLY A 63 11.73 2.11 1.49
N VAL A 64 11.31 2.11 0.23
CA VAL A 64 9.97 1.65 -0.19
C VAL A 64 10.02 0.16 -0.49
N SER A 65 9.12 -0.58 0.14
CA SER A 65 8.84 -1.98 -0.12
C SER A 65 7.46 -2.14 -0.78
N CYS A 66 7.26 -3.28 -1.42
CA CYS A 66 5.99 -3.71 -1.98
C CYS A 66 5.41 -4.83 -1.11
N ILE A 67 4.18 -4.65 -0.62
CA ILE A 67 3.47 -5.65 0.19
C ILE A 67 2.10 -5.90 -0.46
N LEU A 68 1.76 -7.17 -0.64
CA LEU A 68 0.42 -7.58 -1.05
C LEU A 68 -0.52 -7.57 0.16
N VAL A 69 -1.66 -6.92 0.02
CA VAL A 69 -2.74 -6.92 1.02
C VAL A 69 -3.97 -7.54 0.38
N GLU A 70 -4.56 -8.56 1.01
CA GLU A 70 -5.77 -9.19 0.52
C GLU A 70 -7.01 -8.39 0.92
N LYS A 71 -8.02 -8.37 0.05
CA LYS A 71 -9.33 -7.78 0.36
C LYS A 71 -9.91 -8.43 1.63
N GLY A 72 -10.41 -7.60 2.54
CA GLY A 72 -10.96 -8.05 3.83
C GLY A 72 -9.92 -8.20 4.94
N SER A 73 -8.64 -7.94 4.68
CA SER A 73 -7.63 -7.78 5.73
C SER A 73 -8.09 -6.77 6.79
N HIS A 74 -7.94 -7.11 8.08
CA HIS A 74 -8.40 -6.26 9.17
C HIS A 74 -7.76 -4.86 9.10
N GLY A 75 -8.60 -3.81 9.19
CA GLY A 75 -8.16 -2.42 9.09
C GLY A 75 -8.10 -1.85 7.68
N LEU A 76 -8.28 -2.65 6.63
CA LEU A 76 -8.43 -2.15 5.25
C LEU A 76 -9.85 -1.61 5.02
N SER A 77 -9.96 -0.37 4.56
CA SER A 77 -11.21 0.30 4.19
C SER A 77 -11.04 1.17 2.94
N PHE A 78 -12.17 1.60 2.34
CA PHE A 78 -12.23 2.39 1.11
C PHE A 78 -13.18 3.58 1.25
#